data_AF-A0A7C7IJ15-F1
#
_entry.id   AF-A0A7C7IJ15-F1
#
_cell.length_a   1.000
_cell.length_b   1.000
_cell.length_c   1.000
_cell.angle_alpha   90.00
_cell.angle_beta   90.00
_cell.angle_gamma   90.00
#
_symmetry.space_group_name_H-M   'P 1'
#
loop_
_entity.id
_entity.type
_entity.pdbx_description
1 polymer ?
#
loop_
_entity_poly.entity_id
_entity_poly.type
_entity_poly.pdbx_seq_one_letter_code
_entity_poly.pdbx_strand_id
1 'polypeptide(L)'
;MKKNPLFPVITVGKPVKEDYFLGKASERLMLPALKKISSEIIDINMPAEGIFHNFIIVAIKKKYPGQAKKVMHTIWGTGLLALTKII
;
A
#
# COMPACT_ATOMS: atom_id res chain seq x y z
N MET A 1 24.12 -24.01 18.88
CA MET A 1 23.82 -22.56 19.04
C MET A 1 24.87 -21.74 18.29
N LYS A 2 24.49 -20.60 17.70
CA LYS A 2 25.43 -19.72 16.97
C LYS A 2 26.42 -19.10 17.96
N LYS A 3 27.71 -19.02 17.60
CA LYS A 3 28.80 -18.60 18.49
C LYS A 3 28.68 -17.14 18.98
N ASN A 4 28.04 -16.26 18.19
CA ASN A 4 27.67 -14.88 18.53
C ASN A 4 26.26 -14.60 17.98
N PRO A 5 25.19 -14.87 18.75
CA PRO A 5 23.84 -14.55 18.31
C PRO A 5 23.65 -13.02 18.30
N LEU A 6 23.07 -12.51 17.21
CA LEU A 6 22.60 -11.13 17.11
C LEU A 6 21.08 -11.15 17.16
N PHE A 7 20.48 -10.24 17.93
CA PHE A 7 19.04 -10.08 18.01
C PHE A 7 18.63 -8.81 17.25
N PRO A 8 18.27 -8.92 15.96
CA PRO A 8 17.83 -7.75 15.21
C PRO A 8 16.50 -7.25 15.76
N VAL A 9 16.40 -5.94 15.94
CA VAL A 9 15.20 -5.24 16.38
C VAL A 9 14.91 -4.09 15.43
N ILE A 10 13.65 -3.70 15.34
CA ILE A 10 13.22 -2.50 14.63
C ILE A 10 12.42 -1.61 15.57
N THR A 11 12.37 -0.32 15.27
CA THR A 11 11.50 0.62 15.97
C THR A 11 10.29 0.97 15.13
N VAL A 12 9.19 1.30 15.80
CA VAL A 12 7.96 1.81 15.18
C VAL A 12 7.61 3.16 15.80
N GLY A 13 6.79 3.95 15.13
CA GLY A 13 6.33 5.24 15.67
C GLY A 13 5.99 6.24 14.57
N LYS A 14 6.27 7.52 14.82
CA LYS A 14 6.07 8.58 13.82
C LYS A 14 6.97 8.30 12.60
N PRO A 15 6.42 8.17 11.38
CA PRO A 15 7.20 7.96 10.17
C PRO A 15 8.21 9.10 9.92
N VAL A 16 9.35 8.85 9.28
CA VAL A 16 9.78 7.57 8.67
C VAL A 16 10.55 6.71 9.67
N LYS A 17 10.18 5.42 9.77
CA LYS A 17 10.83 4.39 10.60
C LYS A 17 11.04 3.12 9.78
N GLU A 18 11.74 2.13 10.33
CA GLU A 18 12.12 0.93 9.59
C GLU A 18 10.92 0.13 9.06
N ASP A 19 9.79 0.14 9.78
CA ASP A 19 8.52 -0.43 9.35
C ASP A 19 7.98 0.21 8.07
N TYR A 20 8.27 1.50 7.83
CA TYR A 20 7.94 2.19 6.57
C TYR A 20 8.52 1.52 5.33
N PHE A 21 9.74 1.03 5.40
CA PHE A 21 10.36 0.38 4.25
C PHE A 21 9.82 -1.03 4.05
N LEU A 22 9.49 -1.73 5.14
CA LEU A 22 8.90 -3.07 5.08
C LEU A 22 7.52 -3.05 4.41
N GLY A 23 6.62 -2.16 4.84
CA GLY A 23 5.34 -2.05 4.16
C GLY A 23 5.47 -1.46 2.75
N LYS A 24 6.51 -0.65 2.47
CA LYS A 24 6.71 -0.11 1.11
C LYS A 24 7.07 -1.24 0.14
N ALA A 25 7.87 -2.18 0.59
CA ALA A 25 8.12 -3.42 -0.15
C ALA A 25 6.82 -4.21 -0.34
N SER A 26 6.00 -4.37 0.72
CA SER A 26 4.70 -5.05 0.63
C SER A 26 3.76 -4.42 -0.39
N GLU A 27 3.67 -3.08 -0.42
CA GLU A 27 2.90 -2.33 -1.42
C GLU A 27 3.32 -2.69 -2.86
N ARG A 28 4.64 -2.71 -3.12
CA ARG A 28 5.18 -3.07 -4.44
C ARG A 28 4.87 -4.52 -4.82
N LEU A 29 4.98 -5.44 -3.84
CA LEU A 29 4.65 -6.86 -4.03
C LEU A 29 3.17 -7.09 -4.32
N MET A 30 2.28 -6.27 -3.74
CA MET A 30 0.83 -6.38 -3.95
C MET A 30 0.35 -5.73 -5.24
N LEU A 31 1.10 -4.79 -5.82
CA LEU A 31 0.68 -4.06 -7.02
C LEU A 31 0.28 -4.98 -8.20
N PRO A 32 1.02 -6.05 -8.56
CA PRO A 32 0.59 -6.96 -9.62
C PRO A 32 -0.74 -7.65 -9.33
N ALA A 33 -1.01 -8.00 -8.06
CA ALA A 33 -2.29 -8.59 -7.66
C ALA A 33 -3.43 -7.57 -7.78
N LEU A 34 -3.22 -6.33 -7.36
CA LEU A 34 -4.20 -5.25 -7.51
C LEU A 34 -4.51 -4.96 -8.98
N LYS A 35 -3.49 -4.98 -9.85
CA LYS A 35 -3.68 -4.85 -11.31
C LYS A 35 -4.49 -5.98 -11.92
N LYS A 36 -4.47 -7.18 -11.34
CA LYS A 36 -5.34 -8.28 -11.77
C LYS A 36 -6.79 -8.08 -11.33
N ILE A 37 -7.01 -7.54 -10.12
CA ILE A 37 -8.36 -7.23 -9.60
C ILE A 37 -8.97 -6.05 -10.37
N SER A 38 -8.17 -5.01 -10.64
CA SER A 38 -8.55 -3.86 -11.46
C SER A 38 -7.44 -3.50 -12.44
N SER A 39 -7.63 -3.90 -13.69
CA SER A 39 -6.69 -3.64 -14.80
C SER A 39 -6.55 -2.17 -15.18
N GLU A 40 -7.33 -1.30 -14.53
CA GLU A 40 -7.32 0.14 -14.71
C GLU A 40 -6.23 0.82 -13.87
N ILE A 41 -5.74 0.15 -12.82
CA ILE A 41 -4.69 0.65 -11.93
C ILE A 41 -3.34 0.60 -12.67
N ILE A 42 -2.69 1.74 -12.80
CA ILE A 42 -1.35 1.87 -13.38
C ILE A 42 -0.30 1.73 -12.28
N ASP A 43 -0.52 2.42 -11.16
CA ASP A 43 0.38 2.40 -10.01
C ASP A 43 -0.37 2.85 -8.74
N ILE A 44 0.22 2.59 -7.58
CA ILE A 44 -0.21 3.09 -6.28
C ILE A 44 0.96 3.72 -5.54
N ASN A 45 0.71 4.48 -4.48
CA ASN A 45 1.75 4.94 -3.58
C ASN A 45 1.15 5.20 -2.19
N MET A 46 1.73 4.59 -1.16
CA MET A 46 1.43 4.81 0.25
C MET A 46 2.54 5.70 0.85
N PRO A 47 2.34 7.03 0.88
CA PRO A 47 3.31 7.94 1.48
C PRO A 47 3.48 7.68 2.99
N ALA A 48 4.66 8.03 3.52
CA ALA A 48 4.96 7.89 4.94
C ALA A 48 4.06 8.79 5.81
N GLU A 49 3.77 9.99 5.30
CA GLU A 49 2.88 11.00 5.87
C GLU A 49 1.45 10.45 6.03
N GLY A 50 1.09 9.48 5.18
CA GLY A 50 -0.17 8.77 5.21
C GLY A 50 -0.25 7.64 6.24
N ILE A 51 0.81 7.42 7.04
CA ILE A 51 0.94 6.25 7.92
C ILE A 51 0.57 4.99 7.13
N PHE A 52 1.22 4.80 5.98
CA PHE A 52 0.95 3.73 5.02
C PHE A 52 -0.44 3.78 4.38
N HIS A 53 -1.24 2.75 4.65
CA HIS A 53 -2.43 2.40 3.91
C HIS A 53 -3.58 3.31 4.26
N ASN A 54 -3.46 4.21 5.24
CA ASN A 54 -4.51 5.17 5.54
C ASN A 54 -4.67 6.21 4.43
N PHE A 55 -3.59 6.56 3.72
CA PHE A 55 -3.65 7.44 2.55
C PHE A 55 -2.94 6.78 1.37
N ILE A 56 -3.69 6.49 0.31
CA ILE A 56 -3.16 5.84 -0.89
C ILE A 56 -3.36 6.79 -2.08
N ILE A 57 -2.28 7.05 -2.82
CA ILE A 57 -2.36 7.75 -4.10
C ILE A 57 -2.45 6.70 -5.20
N VAL A 58 -3.40 6.84 -6.13
CA VAL A 58 -3.65 5.84 -7.18
C VAL A 58 -3.61 6.49 -8.56
N ALA A 59 -2.74 5.97 -9.42
CA ALA A 59 -2.72 6.33 -10.84
C ALA A 59 -3.60 5.36 -11.63
N ILE A 60 -4.54 5.88 -12.43
CA ILE A 60 -5.48 5.06 -13.22
C ILE A 60 -5.44 5.41 -14.71
N LYS A 61 -5.67 4.41 -15.56
CA LYS A 61 -5.91 4.61 -17.00
C LYS A 61 -7.36 4.99 -17.24
N LYS A 62 -7.65 6.30 -17.19
CA LYS A 62 -9.01 6.82 -17.33
C LYS A 62 -9.54 6.67 -18.77
N LYS A 63 -10.76 6.17 -18.90
CA LYS A 63 -11.49 5.86 -20.14
C LYS A 63 -12.95 6.29 -20.12
N TYR A 64 -13.57 6.42 -18.94
CA TYR A 64 -14.98 6.80 -18.83
C TYR A 64 -15.33 7.55 -17.52
N PRO A 65 -16.45 8.29 -17.47
CA PRO A 65 -16.93 8.96 -16.25
C PRO A 65 -17.26 7.99 -15.12
N GLY A 66 -16.95 8.33 -13.87
CA GLY A 66 -17.22 7.47 -12.71
C GLY A 66 -16.19 6.36 -12.43
N GLN A 67 -15.26 6.12 -13.36
CA GLN A 67 -14.22 5.10 -13.24
C GLN A 67 -13.37 5.22 -11.96
N ALA A 68 -13.02 6.45 -11.56
CA ALA A 68 -12.27 6.67 -10.32
C ALA A 68 -13.03 6.13 -9.09
N LYS A 69 -14.36 6.32 -9.01
CA LYS A 69 -15.19 5.80 -7.93
C LYS A 69 -15.20 4.26 -7.91
N LYS A 70 -15.28 3.63 -9.09
CA LYS A 70 -15.16 2.17 -9.21
C LYS A 70 -13.84 1.68 -8.62
N VAL A 71 -12.71 2.29 -9.00
CA VAL A 71 -11.38 1.92 -8.48
C VAL A 71 -11.29 2.14 -6.97
N MET A 72 -11.81 3.25 -6.45
CA MET A 72 -11.88 3.50 -5.00
C MET A 72 -12.64 2.39 -4.26
N HIS A 73 -13.82 2.01 -4.75
CA HIS A 73 -14.59 0.91 -4.16
C HIS A 73 -13.91 -0.45 -4.29
N THR A 74 -13.17 -0.71 -5.37
CA THR A 74 -12.36 -1.92 -5.49
C THR A 74 -11.28 -1.96 -4.40
N ILE A 75 -10.57 -0.85 -4.18
CA ILE A 75 -9.53 -0.76 -3.13
C ILE A 75 -10.16 -0.97 -1.74
N TRP A 76 -11.27 -0.29 -1.44
CA TRP A 76 -11.99 -0.48 -0.18
C TRP A 76 -12.61 -1.88 -0.01
N GLY A 77 -12.77 -2.63 -1.09
CA GLY A 77 -13.21 -4.03 -1.05
C GLY A 77 -12.08 -5.05 -0.94
N THR A 78 -10.81 -4.62 -0.94
CA THR A 78 -9.65 -5.53 -1.10
C THR A 78 -8.83 -5.66 0.18
N GLY A 79 -9.02 -6.76 0.92
CA GLY A 79 -8.14 -7.16 2.02
C GLY A 79 -7.86 -6.05 3.04
N LEU A 80 -6.59 -5.84 3.41
CA LEU A 80 -6.20 -4.78 4.35
C LEU A 80 -6.41 -3.36 3.80
N LEU A 81 -6.54 -3.17 2.49
CA LEU A 81 -6.82 -1.86 1.89
C LEU A 81 -8.27 -1.41 2.13
N ALA A 82 -9.13 -2.30 2.61
CA ALA A 82 -10.45 -1.92 3.13
C ALA A 82 -10.38 -0.90 4.27
N LEU A 83 -9.25 -0.84 4.99
CA LEU A 83 -9.05 0.08 6.10
C LEU A 83 -8.58 1.48 5.66
N THR A 84 -8.25 1.66 4.39
CA THR A 84 -7.79 2.95 3.82
C THR A 84 -8.81 4.05 4.03
N LYS A 85 -8.35 5.20 4.53
CA LYS A 85 -9.20 6.34 4.86
C LYS A 85 -9.33 7.32 3.71
N ILE A 86 -8.25 7.51 2.96
CA ILE A 86 -8.15 8.49 1.89
C ILE A 86 -7.52 7.81 0.67
N ILE A 87 -8.16 7.98 -0.49
CA ILE A 87 -7.70 7.54 -1.81
C ILE A 87 -7.71 8.75 -2.75
#